data_AF-A0A1V6N5A8-F1
#
_entry.id   AF-A0A1V6N5A8-F1
#
_cell.length_a   1.000
_cell.length_b   1.000
_cell.length_c   1.000
_cell.angle_alpha   90.00
_cell.angle_beta   90.00
_cell.angle_gamma   90.00
#
_symmetry.space_group_name_H-M   'P 1'
#
loop_
_entity.id
_entity.type
_entity.pdbx_description
1 polymer ?
#
loop_
_entity_poly.entity_id
_entity_poly.type
_entity_poly.pdbx_seq_one_letter_code
_entity_poly.pdbx_strand_id
1 'polypeptide(L)'
;MDQKDLINIFKKIESDELDNGLKPVFLQNKNDISYQSEKIHFIFINKVTLAFNKLQIDENNLRFYIDDEAVSAIAIFNIEEINL
;
A
#
# COMPACT_ATOMS: atom_id res chain seq x y z
N MET A 1 13.50 -2.12 -5.28
CA MET A 1 13.05 -2.62 -3.96
C MET A 1 12.26 -3.93 -4.18
N ASP A 2 12.35 -4.95 -3.33
CA ASP A 2 11.64 -6.24 -3.57
C ASP A 2 10.16 -6.13 -3.16
N GLN A 3 9.26 -6.96 -3.72
CA GLN A 3 7.85 -7.05 -3.29
C GLN A 3 7.76 -7.34 -1.78
N LYS A 4 8.70 -8.12 -1.24
CA LYS A 4 8.83 -8.38 0.19
C LYS A 4 9.09 -7.13 1.01
N ASP A 5 9.89 -6.19 0.51
CA ASP A 5 10.19 -4.94 1.20
C ASP A 5 8.95 -4.05 1.27
N LEU A 6 8.20 -3.95 0.17
CA LEU A 6 6.90 -3.28 0.12
C LEU A 6 5.95 -3.85 1.19
N ILE A 7 5.79 -5.17 1.22
CA ILE A 7 4.93 -5.84 2.22
C ILE A 7 5.38 -5.51 3.65
N ASN A 8 6.69 -5.50 3.91
CA ASN A 8 7.22 -5.20 5.24
C ASN A 8 6.96 -3.75 5.66
N ILE A 9 7.04 -2.79 4.72
CA ILE A 9 6.68 -1.39 4.98
C ILE A 9 5.21 -1.30 5.41
N PHE A 10 4.30 -1.92 4.66
CA PHE A 10 2.86 -1.81 4.98
C PHE A 10 2.46 -2.58 6.25
N LYS A 11 3.12 -3.70 6.56
CA LYS A 11 2.98 -4.37 7.86
C LYS A 11 3.45 -3.51 9.03
N LYS A 12 4.48 -2.68 8.82
CA LYS A 12 4.93 -1.74 9.85
C LYS A 12 3.89 -0.64 10.08
N ILE A 13 3.32 -0.08 9.01
CA ILE A 13 2.24 0.91 9.10
C ILE A 13 1.03 0.30 9.82
N GLU A 14 0.64 -0.94 9.47
CA GLU A 14 -0.40 -1.70 10.18
C GLU A 14 -0.12 -1.80 11.68
N SER A 15 1.09 -2.23 12.07
CA SER A 15 1.50 -2.34 13.47
C SER A 15 1.40 -1.00 14.20
N ASP A 16 1.89 0.08 13.59
CA ASP A 16 1.84 1.42 14.16
C ASP A 16 0.37 1.88 14.35
N GLU A 17 -0.53 1.54 13.43
CA GLU A 17 -1.96 1.86 13.55
C GLU A 17 -2.64 1.07 14.67
N LEU A 18 -2.33 -0.22 14.81
CA LEU A 18 -2.82 -1.06 15.90
C LEU A 18 -2.35 -0.53 17.26
N ASP A 19 -1.08 -0.13 17.37
CA ASP A 19 -0.51 0.47 18.58
C ASP A 19 -1.18 1.80 18.96
N ASN A 20 -1.72 2.51 17.95
CA ASN A 20 -2.51 3.73 18.13
C ASN A 20 -4.02 3.47 18.36
N GLY A 21 -4.44 2.21 18.51
CA GLY A 21 -5.82 1.83 18.79
C GLY A 21 -6.76 1.85 17.59
N LEU A 22 -6.22 1.90 16.36
CA LEU A 22 -6.99 1.78 15.13
C LEU A 22 -7.16 0.32 14.74
N LYS A 23 -8.01 0.04 13.75
CA LYS A 23 -8.29 -1.32 13.27
C LYS A 23 -8.04 -1.45 11.76
N PRO A 24 -6.78 -1.38 11.32
CA PRO A 24 -6.45 -1.76 9.95
C PRO A 24 -6.83 -3.22 9.67
N VAL A 25 -6.98 -3.52 8.38
CA VAL A 25 -7.28 -4.85 7.87
C VAL A 25 -6.21 -5.23 6.86
N PHE A 26 -5.47 -6.29 7.17
CA PHE A 26 -4.53 -6.93 6.25
C PHE A 26 -5.08 -8.29 5.80
N LEU A 27 -5.23 -8.46 4.49
CA LEU A 27 -5.71 -9.69 3.86
C LEU A 27 -4.65 -10.21 2.89
N GLN A 28 -4.26 -11.47 3.06
CA GLN A 28 -3.34 -12.15 2.16
C GLN A 28 -4.03 -13.34 1.50
N ASN A 29 -4.23 -13.24 0.19
CA ASN A 29 -4.66 -14.32 -0.68
C ASN A 29 -3.46 -14.92 -1.42
N LYS A 30 -3.66 -16.00 -2.19
CA LYS A 30 -2.58 -16.70 -2.90
C LYS A 30 -1.70 -15.78 -3.76
N ASN A 31 -2.32 -14.82 -4.46
CA ASN A 31 -1.66 -13.97 -5.46
C ASN A 31 -1.90 -12.47 -5.24
N ASP A 32 -2.56 -12.11 -4.14
CA ASP A 32 -2.98 -10.73 -3.87
C ASP A 32 -2.88 -10.42 -2.38
N ILE A 33 -2.43 -9.21 -2.07
CA ILE A 33 -2.34 -8.67 -0.72
C ILE A 33 -3.12 -7.37 -0.70
N SER A 34 -4.09 -7.26 0.19
CA SER A 34 -4.85 -6.04 0.42
C SER A 34 -4.57 -5.52 1.82
N TYR A 35 -4.28 -4.23 1.91
CA TYR A 35 -4.20 -3.49 3.17
C TYR A 35 -5.24 -2.38 3.16
N GLN A 36 -5.98 -2.23 4.25
CA GLN A 36 -6.96 -1.17 4.44
C GLN A 36 -6.78 -0.56 5.83
N SER A 37 -6.73 0.76 5.87
CA SER A 37 -6.50 1.58 7.05
C SER A 37 -7.74 2.42 7.36
N GLU A 38 -7.95 2.76 8.63
CA GLU A 38 -9.06 3.66 9.00
C GLU A 38 -8.77 5.12 8.61
N LYS A 39 -7.49 5.48 8.49
CA LYS A 39 -7.04 6.83 8.16
C LYS A 39 -6.46 6.89 6.76
N ILE A 40 -6.53 8.07 6.16
CA ILE A 40 -5.80 8.35 4.92
C ILE A 40 -4.33 8.52 5.25
N HIS A 41 -3.50 7.74 4.57
CA HIS A 41 -2.06 7.84 4.53
C HIS A 41 -1.60 8.55 3.26
N PHE A 42 -0.37 9.05 3.29
CA PHE A 42 0.25 9.74 2.17
C PHE A 42 1.57 9.07 1.83
N ILE A 43 1.78 8.80 0.54
CA ILE A 43 3.06 8.33 0.00
C ILE A 43 3.55 9.31 -1.05
N PHE A 44 4.86 9.52 -1.09
CA PHE A 44 5.51 10.47 -2.00
C PHE A 44 6.31 9.67 -3.01
N ILE A 45 5.97 9.81 -4.29
CA ILE A 45 6.63 9.09 -5.40
C ILE A 45 6.93 10.11 -6.49
N ASN A 46 8.20 10.30 -6.86
CA ASN A 46 8.60 11.14 -8.00
C ASN A 46 7.95 12.55 -8.01
N LYS A 47 7.91 13.22 -6.85
CA LYS A 47 7.27 14.54 -6.62
C LYS A 47 5.74 14.55 -6.71
N VAL A 48 5.10 13.38 -6.81
CA VAL A 48 3.65 13.20 -6.69
C VAL A 48 3.33 12.72 -5.29
N THR A 49 2.33 13.33 -4.66
CA THR A 49 1.75 12.83 -3.41
C THR A 49 0.51 12.01 -3.74
N LEU A 50 0.49 10.75 -3.30
CA LEU A 50 -0.68 9.89 -3.38
C LEU A 50 -1.28 9.75 -1.99
N ALA A 51 -2.56 10.10 -1.88
CA ALA A 51 -3.37 9.82 -0.71
C ALA A 51 -4.07 8.47 -0.89
N PHE A 52 -4.06 7.63 0.14
CA PHE A 52 -4.71 6.33 0.10
C PHE A 52 -5.12 5.89 1.51
N ASN A 53 -6.21 5.15 1.63
CA ASN A 53 -6.53 4.38 2.84
C ASN A 53 -6.65 2.88 2.53
N LYS A 54 -6.51 2.47 1.26
CA LYS A 54 -6.45 1.07 0.85
C LYS A 54 -5.41 0.86 -0.25
N LEU A 55 -4.74 -0.27 -0.18
CA LEU A 55 -3.68 -0.70 -1.08
C LEU A 55 -3.94 -2.14 -1.51
N GLN A 56 -3.71 -2.45 -2.78
CA GLN A 56 -3.66 -3.83 -3.28
C GLN A 56 -2.36 -4.10 -4.03
N ILE A 57 -1.78 -5.27 -3.79
CA ILE A 57 -0.53 -5.74 -4.39
C ILE A 57 -0.80 -7.09 -5.04
N ASP A 58 -0.72 -7.14 -6.37
CA ASP A 58 -0.70 -8.40 -7.12
C ASP A 58 0.64 -8.60 -7.84
N GLU A 59 0.76 -9.69 -8.61
CA GLU A 59 2.01 -10.08 -9.28
C GLU A 59 2.67 -8.95 -10.10
N ASN A 60 1.90 -7.99 -10.62
CA ASN A 60 2.43 -6.95 -11.51
C ASN A 60 2.04 -5.52 -11.13
N ASN A 61 1.15 -5.33 -10.15
CA ASN A 61 0.54 -4.04 -9.89
C ASN A 61 0.52 -3.67 -8.42
N LEU A 62 0.71 -2.37 -8.20
CA LEU A 62 0.41 -1.69 -6.95
C LEU A 62 -0.74 -0.72 -7.20
N ARG A 63 -1.87 -0.94 -6.52
CA ARG A 63 -3.08 -0.12 -6.67
C ARG A 63 -3.38 0.61 -5.37
N PHE A 64 -3.58 1.92 -5.46
CA PHE A 64 -3.91 2.79 -4.34
C PHE A 64 -5.37 3.25 -4.46
N TYR A 65 -6.08 3.22 -3.34
CA TYR A 65 -7.49 3.54 -3.25
C TYR A 65 -7.73 4.56 -2.13
N ILE A 66 -8.73 5.41 -2.35
CA ILE A 66 -9.42 6.15 -1.29
C ILE A 66 -10.81 5.53 -1.20
N ASP A 67 -11.10 4.92 -0.07
CA ASP A 67 -12.24 4.05 0.16
C ASP A 67 -12.30 2.93 -0.89
N ASP A 68 -13.34 2.92 -1.72
CA ASP A 68 -13.51 1.94 -2.80
C ASP A 68 -13.17 2.51 -4.19
N GLU A 69 -12.75 3.76 -4.27
CA GLU A 69 -12.37 4.40 -5.53
C GLU A 69 -10.87 4.23 -5.81
N ALA A 70 -10.55 3.66 -6.97
CA ALA A 70 -9.17 3.54 -7.43
C ALA A 70 -8.65 4.93 -7.83
N VAL A 71 -7.65 5.42 -7.10
CA VAL A 71 -7.04 6.74 -7.35
C VAL A 71 -5.84 6.61 -8.28
N SER A 72 -5.15 5.47 -8.26
CA SER A 72 -4.03 5.20 -9.16
C SER A 72 -3.73 3.70 -9.24
N ALA A 73 -3.35 3.23 -10.43
CA ALA A 73 -2.77 1.91 -10.65
C ALA A 73 -1.40 2.10 -11.30
N ILE A 74 -0.35 1.64 -10.61
CA ILE A 74 1.01 1.68 -11.13
C ILE A 74 1.38 0.24 -11.50
N ALA A 75 1.54 -0.02 -12.80
CA ALA A 75 2.16 -1.25 -13.29
C ALA A 75 3.66 -1.18 -12.98
N ILE A 76 4.15 -2.06 -12.12
CA ILE A 76 5.55 -2.00 -11.71
C ILE A 76 6.36 -2.95 -12.59
N PHE A 77 6.90 -2.43 -13.70
CA PHE A 77 7.86 -3.20 -14.50
C PHE A 77 9.27 -3.23 -13.90
N ASN A 78 9.58 -2.34 -12.93
CA ASN A 78 10.81 -2.38 -12.13
C ASN A 78 10.64 -1.54 -10.85
N ILE A 79 10.63 -2.20 -9.69
CA ILE A 79 10.46 -1.54 -8.38
C ILE A 79 11.69 -0.65 -8.03
N GLU A 80 12.80 -0.72 -8.77
CA GLU A 80 13.95 0.18 -8.59
C GLU A 80 13.64 1.66 -8.88
N GLU A 81 12.55 1.97 -9.60
CA GLU A 81 12.15 3.34 -9.92
C GLU A 81 11.24 3.99 -8.86
N ILE A 82 10.78 3.23 -7.86
CA ILE A 82 10.05 3.77 -6.71
C ILE A 82 11.09 4.04 -5.61
N ASN A 83 11.74 5.19 -5.66
CA ASN A 83 12.50 5.71 -4.51
C ASN A 83 11.49 6.21 -3.45
N LEU A 84 11.12 5.32 -2.53
CA LEU A 84 10.39 5.64 -1.30
C LEU A 84 11.30 6.27 -0.25
#